data_AF-A0A1I4Z7B9-F1
#
_entry.id   AF-A0A1I4Z7B9-F1
#
_cell.length_a   1.000
_cell.length_b   1.000
_cell.length_c   1.000
_cell.angle_alpha   90.00
_cell.angle_beta   90.00
_cell.angle_gamma   90.00
#
_symmetry.space_group_name_H-M   'P 1'
#
loop_
_entity.id
_entity.type
_entity.pdbx_description
1 polymer ?
#
loop_
_entity_poly.entity_id
_entity_poly.type
_entity_poly.pdbx_seq_one_letter_code
_entity_poly.pdbx_strand_id
1 'polypeptide(L)'
;MLFNKYKDDYKQVQSIGLDGKLRTVTFYEGSYFELPYDEKQFNKYKLVCAGFSLLFILIFLGAGLINPDSSKTAWIVFPYFFLFLPIGFNLLGTFNLLGQKCRMEKAGYEESIIRLKKSSMAILILAAINIILDLIFICINHNINFVIEFSYIAILLLLIASVVAFGVKYDKMFGGVIRNSN
;
A
#
# COMPACT_ATOMS: atom_id res chain seq x y z
N MET A 1 -16.21 1.86 21.49
CA MET A 1 -15.44 2.52 20.40
C MET A 1 -14.14 3.05 20.97
N LEU A 2 -13.13 2.18 21.15
CA LEU A 2 -11.83 2.60 21.68
C LEU A 2 -10.97 3.11 20.50
N PHE A 3 -10.63 4.40 20.55
CA PHE A 3 -9.67 5.11 19.68
C PHE A 3 -9.95 5.18 18.17
N ASN A 4 -11.07 5.79 17.76
CA ASN A 4 -11.16 6.32 16.39
C ASN A 4 -10.30 7.60 16.29
N LYS A 5 -9.19 7.54 15.53
CA LYS A 5 -8.28 8.67 15.28
C LYS A 5 -8.99 9.89 14.66
N TYR A 6 -10.07 9.66 13.92
CA TYR A 6 -10.80 10.69 13.18
C TYR A 6 -12.04 11.20 13.93
N LYS A 7 -12.26 10.78 15.19
CA LYS A 7 -13.47 11.15 15.96
C LYS A 7 -13.67 12.66 16.06
N ASP A 8 -12.58 13.42 16.16
CA ASP A 8 -12.60 14.86 16.38
C ASP A 8 -12.94 15.63 15.09
N ASP A 9 -12.89 14.96 13.92
CA ASP A 9 -13.28 15.52 12.63
C ASP A 9 -14.81 15.47 12.42
N TYR A 10 -15.58 14.85 13.33
CA TYR A 10 -17.04 14.73 13.27
C TYR A 10 -17.73 15.41 14.47
N LYS A 11 -18.69 16.29 14.19
CA LYS A 11 -19.58 16.89 15.19
C LYS A 11 -20.97 16.27 15.15
N GLN A 12 -21.52 15.94 16.31
CA GLN A 12 -22.92 15.56 16.44
C GLN A 12 -23.73 16.80 16.80
N VAL A 13 -24.66 17.18 15.92
CA VAL A 13 -25.55 18.33 16.12
C VAL A 13 -26.99 17.82 16.12
N GLN A 14 -27.81 18.29 17.05
CA GLN A 14 -29.24 17.98 17.03
C GLN A 14 -29.91 18.86 15.98
N SER A 15 -30.55 18.24 14.98
CA SER A 15 -31.32 18.92 13.95
C SER A 15 -32.78 18.49 14.05
N ILE A 16 -33.70 19.44 13.86
CA ILE A 16 -35.14 19.18 13.83
C ILE A 16 -35.48 18.71 12.42
N GLY A 17 -35.93 17.46 12.29
CA GLY A 17 -36.41 16.93 11.02
C GLY A 17 -37.67 17.66 10.53
N LEU A 18 -38.01 17.50 9.25
CA LEU A 18 -39.26 18.03 8.67
C LEU A 18 -40.53 17.56 9.40
N ASP A 19 -40.43 16.49 10.18
CA ASP A 19 -41.47 15.91 11.04
C ASP A 19 -41.52 16.50 12.46
N GLY A 20 -40.71 17.54 12.75
CA GLY A 20 -40.61 18.17 14.07
C GLY A 20 -39.85 17.33 15.11
N LYS A 21 -39.30 16.17 14.74
CA LYS A 21 -38.56 15.30 15.66
C LYS A 21 -37.08 15.69 15.72
N LEU A 22 -36.53 15.72 16.94
CA LEU A 22 -35.09 15.88 17.14
C LEU A 22 -34.36 14.63 16.64
N ARG A 23 -33.40 14.84 15.74
CA ARG A 23 -32.50 13.79 15.25
C ARG A 23 -31.07 14.26 15.45
N THR A 24 -30.24 13.39 16.01
CA THR A 24 -28.79 13.62 16.06
C THR A 24 -28.23 13.38 14.67
N VAL A 25 -27.69 14.42 14.05
CA VAL A 25 -27.04 14.36 12.74
C VAL A 25 -25.54 14.55 12.93
N THR A 26 -24.74 13.70 12.29
CA THR A 26 -23.28 13.78 12.34
C THR A 26 -22.78 14.56 11.12
N PHE A 27 -22.06 15.66 11.35
CA PHE A 27 -21.44 16.49 10.31
C PHE A 27 -19.92 16.35 10.36
N TYR A 28 -19.29 16.22 9.19
CA TYR A 28 -17.83 16.24 9.07
C TYR A 28 -17.34 17.68 8.92
N GLU A 29 -16.46 18.11 9.82
CA GLU A 29 -15.85 19.44 9.86
C GLU A 29 -14.35 19.41 9.49
N GLY A 30 -13.79 18.21 9.30
CA GLY A 30 -12.38 18.04 8.95
C GLY A 30 -12.00 18.54 7.54
N SER A 31 -10.71 18.43 7.21
CA SER A 31 -10.21 18.77 5.87
C SER A 31 -10.66 17.75 4.82
N TYR A 32 -10.96 18.23 3.62
CA TYR A 32 -11.17 17.39 2.44
C TYR A 32 -9.92 17.40 1.56
N PHE A 33 -9.69 16.28 0.89
CA PHE A 33 -8.66 16.10 -0.12
C PHE A 33 -9.36 15.91 -1.46
N GLU A 34 -9.16 16.85 -2.37
CA GLU A 34 -9.75 16.82 -3.71
C GLU A 34 -8.67 16.54 -4.75
N LEU A 35 -8.95 15.54 -5.58
CA LEU A 35 -8.11 15.19 -6.72
C LEU A 35 -8.54 16.01 -7.95
N PRO A 36 -7.60 16.55 -8.75
CA PRO A 36 -7.90 17.39 -9.91
C PRO A 36 -8.29 16.56 -11.15
N TYR A 37 -9.12 15.53 -10.96
CA TYR A 37 -9.50 14.59 -12.02
C TYR A 37 -11.02 14.37 -12.05
N ASP A 38 -11.53 14.05 -13.23
CA ASP A 38 -12.88 13.51 -13.38
C ASP A 38 -12.99 12.10 -12.79
N GLU A 39 -14.19 11.71 -12.37
CA GLU A 39 -14.47 10.39 -11.77
C GLU A 39 -14.09 9.24 -12.71
N LYS A 40 -14.23 9.42 -14.03
CA LYS A 40 -13.79 8.42 -15.02
C LYS A 40 -12.28 8.22 -14.99
N GLN A 41 -11.50 9.29 -14.86
CA GLN A 41 -10.05 9.23 -14.82
C GLN A 41 -9.58 8.65 -13.48
N PHE A 42 -10.22 9.03 -12.37
CA PHE A 42 -9.93 8.46 -11.06
C PHE A 42 -10.21 6.95 -11.02
N ASN A 43 -11.31 6.48 -11.61
CA ASN A 43 -11.59 5.05 -11.70
C ASN A 43 -10.52 4.26 -12.48
N LYS A 44 -9.93 4.85 -13.52
CA LYS A 44 -8.78 4.24 -14.20
C LYS A 44 -7.58 4.12 -13.26
N TYR A 45 -7.28 5.16 -12.47
CA TYR A 45 -6.16 5.12 -11.52
C TYR A 45 -6.36 4.11 -10.39
N LYS A 46 -7.60 3.92 -9.94
CA LYS A 46 -7.94 2.82 -9.01
C LYS A 46 -7.58 1.46 -9.58
N LEU A 47 -7.96 1.20 -10.83
CA LEU A 47 -7.65 -0.07 -11.52
C LEU A 47 -6.14 -0.24 -11.72
N VAL A 48 -5.42 0.84 -12.03
CA VAL A 48 -3.96 0.81 -12.12
C VAL A 48 -3.34 0.43 -10.77
N CYS A 49 -3.78 1.06 -9.67
CA CYS A 49 -3.31 0.71 -8.33
C CYS A 49 -3.60 -0.76 -8.00
N ALA A 50 -4.81 -1.25 -8.30
CA ALA A 50 -5.18 -2.64 -8.09
C ALA A 50 -4.31 -3.61 -8.91
N GLY A 51 -4.01 -3.28 -10.17
CA GLY A 51 -3.11 -4.06 -11.01
C GLY A 51 -1.71 -4.18 -10.42
N PHE A 52 -1.15 -3.09 -9.89
CA PHE A 52 0.16 -3.12 -9.22
C PHE A 52 0.14 -3.89 -7.90
N SER A 53 -0.88 -3.68 -7.06
CA SER A 53 -1.00 -4.46 -5.81
C SER A 53 -1.10 -5.96 -6.08
N LEU A 54 -1.85 -6.37 -7.12
CA LEU A 54 -1.92 -7.76 -7.54
C LEU A 54 -0.56 -8.27 -8.05
N LEU A 55 0.13 -7.47 -8.87
CA LEU A 55 1.46 -7.80 -9.36
C LEU A 55 2.46 -8.03 -8.20
N PHE A 56 2.44 -7.19 -7.16
CA PHE A 56 3.32 -7.35 -6.00
C PHE A 56 3.09 -8.67 -5.27
N ILE A 57 1.83 -9.09 -5.09
CA ILE A 57 1.50 -10.38 -4.49
C ILE A 57 2.00 -11.52 -5.37
N LEU A 58 1.76 -11.47 -6.67
CA LEU A 58 2.15 -12.55 -7.58
C LEU A 58 3.67 -12.73 -7.60
N ILE A 59 4.43 -11.64 -7.61
CA ILE A 59 5.89 -11.68 -7.53
C ILE A 59 6.34 -12.21 -6.16
N PHE A 60 5.73 -11.75 -5.06
CA PHE A 60 6.05 -12.23 -3.71
C PHE A 60 5.82 -13.74 -3.58
N LEU A 61 4.66 -14.24 -4.01
CA LEU A 61 4.35 -15.67 -4.01
C LEU A 61 5.30 -16.44 -4.93
N GLY A 62 5.60 -15.89 -6.12
CA GLY A 62 6.57 -16.47 -7.05
C GLY A 62 7.97 -16.63 -6.44
N ALA A 63 8.44 -15.64 -5.68
CA ALA A 63 9.71 -15.73 -4.96
C ALA A 63 9.70 -16.85 -3.91
N GLY A 64 8.57 -17.04 -3.21
CA GLY A 64 8.42 -18.09 -2.20
C GLY A 64 8.41 -19.51 -2.78
N LEU A 65 7.99 -19.66 -4.04
CA LEU A 65 7.99 -20.95 -4.74
C LEU A 65 9.38 -21.39 -5.22
N ILE A 66 10.34 -20.45 -5.34
CA ILE A 66 11.72 -20.78 -5.76
C ILE A 66 12.43 -21.64 -4.70
N ASN A 67 12.13 -21.43 -3.41
CA ASN A 67 12.72 -22.17 -2.29
C ASN A 67 14.27 -22.26 -2.36
N PRO A 68 14.99 -21.12 -2.34
CA PRO A 68 16.45 -21.10 -2.36
C PRO A 68 17.06 -21.78 -1.12
N ASP A 69 18.33 -22.18 -1.19
CA ASP A 69 19.03 -22.77 -0.05
C ASP A 69 19.15 -21.76 1.10
N SER A 70 19.27 -20.47 0.76
CA SER A 70 19.24 -19.33 1.69
C SER A 70 17.99 -19.28 2.56
N SER A 71 16.85 -19.75 2.05
CA SER A 71 15.56 -19.72 2.77
C SER A 71 15.53 -20.61 4.02
N LYS A 72 16.44 -21.58 4.13
CA LYS A 72 16.59 -22.45 5.32
C LYS A 72 17.21 -21.73 6.52
N THR A 73 17.60 -20.47 6.32
CA THR A 73 18.35 -19.67 7.28
C THR A 73 17.47 -18.57 7.86
N ALA A 74 17.35 -18.54 9.20
CA ALA A 74 16.39 -17.69 9.90
C ALA A 74 16.55 -16.19 9.57
N TRP A 75 17.78 -15.68 9.50
CA TRP A 75 18.04 -14.27 9.23
C TRP A 75 17.69 -13.82 7.81
N ILE A 76 17.41 -14.76 6.89
CA ILE A 76 16.94 -14.48 5.52
C ILE A 76 15.43 -14.70 5.42
N VAL A 77 14.93 -15.80 6.01
CA VAL A 77 13.51 -16.14 5.95
C VAL A 77 12.63 -15.13 6.67
N PHE A 78 13.10 -14.54 7.79
CA PHE A 78 12.31 -13.58 8.54
C PHE A 78 12.10 -12.26 7.78
N PRO A 79 13.15 -11.59 7.25
CA PRO A 79 12.96 -10.43 6.39
C PRO A 79 12.06 -10.71 5.18
N TYR A 80 12.17 -11.88 4.55
CA TYR A 80 11.28 -12.28 3.47
C TYR A 80 9.85 -12.43 3.96
N PHE A 81 9.64 -13.15 5.07
CA PHE A 81 8.31 -13.31 5.67
C PHE A 81 7.67 -11.95 5.95
N PHE A 82 8.40 -11.02 6.57
CA PHE A 82 7.88 -9.69 6.87
C PHE A 82 7.47 -8.85 5.64
N LEU A 83 7.83 -9.23 4.40
CA LEU A 83 7.28 -8.61 3.18
C LEU A 83 5.77 -8.80 3.04
N PHE A 84 5.18 -9.83 3.67
CA PHE A 84 3.74 -10.04 3.64
C PHE A 84 2.99 -8.84 4.25
N LEU A 85 3.54 -8.18 5.29
CA LEU A 85 2.89 -7.07 5.99
C LEU A 85 2.70 -5.84 5.10
N PRO A 86 3.75 -5.23 4.51
CA PRO A 86 3.57 -4.08 3.65
C PRO A 86 2.78 -4.44 2.39
N ILE A 87 2.88 -5.66 1.84
CA ILE A 87 2.01 -6.10 0.73
C ILE A 87 0.53 -6.15 1.17
N GLY A 88 0.24 -6.69 2.36
CA GLY A 88 -1.11 -6.70 2.92
C GLY A 88 -1.66 -5.30 3.16
N PHE A 89 -0.85 -4.39 3.71
CA PHE A 89 -1.26 -2.99 3.87
C PHE A 89 -1.47 -2.27 2.55
N ASN A 90 -0.69 -2.62 1.51
CA ASN A 90 -0.88 -2.10 0.16
C ASN A 90 -2.24 -2.54 -0.40
N LEU A 91 -2.59 -3.83 -0.24
CA LEU A 91 -3.90 -4.34 -0.64
C LEU A 91 -5.05 -3.64 0.07
N LEU A 92 -4.97 -3.51 1.40
CA LEU A 92 -5.98 -2.80 2.17
C LEU A 92 -6.14 -1.35 1.69
N GLY A 93 -5.02 -0.68 1.39
CA GLY A 93 -5.04 0.67 0.80
C GLY A 93 -5.75 0.71 -0.56
N THR A 94 -5.51 -0.29 -1.41
CA THR A 94 -6.17 -0.45 -2.72
C THR A 94 -7.67 -0.73 -2.56
N PHE A 95 -8.06 -1.66 -1.69
CA PHE A 95 -9.48 -1.96 -1.43
C PHE A 95 -10.22 -0.74 -0.92
N ASN A 96 -9.62 -0.01 0.02
CA ASN A 96 -10.17 1.25 0.48
C ASN A 96 -10.30 2.25 -0.65
N LEU A 97 -9.28 2.40 -1.52
CA LEU A 97 -9.30 3.32 -2.66
C LEU A 97 -10.45 3.05 -3.63
N LEU A 98 -10.81 1.77 -3.83
CA LEU A 98 -11.89 1.39 -4.76
C LEU A 98 -13.23 2.02 -4.38
N GLY A 99 -13.54 2.11 -3.08
CA GLY A 99 -14.76 2.70 -2.55
C GLY A 99 -14.77 4.23 -2.44
N GLN A 100 -13.66 4.90 -2.73
CA GLN A 100 -13.52 6.35 -2.51
C GLN A 100 -13.95 7.15 -3.75
N LYS A 101 -14.27 8.44 -3.57
CA LYS A 101 -14.59 9.40 -4.64
C LYS A 101 -13.43 10.36 -4.88
N CYS A 102 -13.47 11.20 -5.91
CA CYS A 102 -12.41 12.19 -6.15
C CYS A 102 -12.22 13.18 -4.99
N ARG A 103 -13.31 13.47 -4.26
CA ARG A 103 -13.29 14.21 -3.00
C ARG A 103 -13.33 13.23 -1.83
N MET A 104 -12.30 13.25 -1.02
CA MET A 104 -12.10 12.29 0.08
C MET A 104 -12.00 13.03 1.41
N GLU A 105 -12.60 12.46 2.45
CA GLU A 105 -12.29 12.86 3.83
C GLU A 105 -10.86 12.45 4.17
N LYS A 106 -10.30 13.05 5.22
CA LYS A 106 -8.93 12.78 5.68
C LYS A 106 -8.68 11.30 5.95
N ALA A 107 -9.65 10.61 6.55
CA ALA A 107 -9.59 9.16 6.78
C ALA A 107 -9.46 8.39 5.47
N GLY A 108 -10.33 8.68 4.49
CA GLY A 108 -10.29 8.08 3.17
C GLY A 108 -8.93 8.28 2.50
N TYR A 109 -8.39 9.51 2.52
CA TYR A 109 -7.10 9.84 1.91
C TYR A 109 -5.91 9.14 2.58
N GLU A 110 -5.83 9.19 3.92
CA GLU A 110 -4.73 8.57 4.66
C GLU A 110 -4.75 7.04 4.57
N GLU A 111 -5.93 6.43 4.64
CA GLU A 111 -6.08 4.98 4.66
C GLU A 111 -5.99 4.32 3.28
N SER A 112 -6.10 5.10 2.20
CA SER A 112 -5.94 4.62 0.83
C SER A 112 -4.63 5.12 0.20
N ILE A 113 -4.61 6.37 -0.28
CA ILE A 113 -3.52 6.94 -1.09
C ILE A 113 -2.20 6.98 -0.31
N ILE A 114 -2.20 7.54 0.89
CA ILE A 114 -0.96 7.62 1.70
C ILE A 114 -0.49 6.24 2.16
N ARG A 115 -1.43 5.35 2.51
CA ARG A 115 -1.11 3.97 2.87
C ARG A 115 -0.44 3.23 1.72
N LEU A 116 -0.91 3.40 0.48
CA LEU A 116 -0.28 2.82 -0.70
C LEU A 116 1.16 3.28 -0.86
N LYS A 117 1.45 4.58 -0.73
CA LYS A 117 2.83 5.09 -0.81
C LYS A 117 3.73 4.50 0.27
N LYS A 118 3.29 4.54 1.53
CA LYS A 118 4.09 4.06 2.68
C LYS A 118 4.35 2.56 2.61
N SER A 119 3.32 1.77 2.29
CA SER A 119 3.45 0.33 2.12
C SER A 119 4.38 -0.03 0.96
N SER A 120 4.24 0.61 -0.21
CA SER A 120 5.14 0.39 -1.35
C SER A 120 6.60 0.71 -1.00
N MET A 121 6.85 1.81 -0.28
CA MET A 121 8.21 2.13 0.19
C MET A 121 8.77 1.04 1.13
N ALA A 122 7.94 0.52 2.04
CA ALA A 122 8.36 -0.58 2.91
C ALA A 122 8.65 -1.87 2.13
N ILE A 123 7.87 -2.20 1.09
CA ILE A 123 8.17 -3.33 0.17
C ILE A 123 9.56 -3.14 -0.44
N LEU A 124 9.86 -1.95 -0.96
CA LEU A 124 11.15 -1.65 -1.60
C LEU A 124 12.32 -1.85 -0.65
N ILE A 125 12.24 -1.26 0.55
CA ILE A 125 13.32 -1.35 1.55
C ILE A 125 13.55 -2.80 1.95
N LEU A 126 12.48 -3.55 2.22
CA LEU A 126 12.58 -4.91 2.72
C LEU A 126 13.03 -5.89 1.62
N ALA A 127 12.65 -5.67 0.36
CA ALA A 127 13.17 -6.42 -0.78
C ALA A 127 14.67 -6.18 -0.97
N ALA A 128 15.14 -4.94 -0.83
CA ALA A 128 16.56 -4.61 -0.90
C ALA A 128 17.37 -5.28 0.23
N ILE A 129 16.83 -5.29 1.46
CA ILE A 129 17.43 -6.02 2.58
C ILE A 129 17.56 -7.51 2.24
N ASN A 130 16.49 -8.14 1.73
CA ASN A 130 16.55 -9.56 1.35
C ASN A 130 17.64 -9.85 0.31
N ILE A 131 17.77 -9.02 -0.73
CA ILE A 131 18.84 -9.19 -1.74
C ILE A 131 20.23 -9.09 -1.08
N ILE A 132 20.45 -8.13 -0.20
CA ILE A 132 21.75 -7.96 0.48
C ILE A 132 22.08 -9.19 1.32
N LEU A 133 21.12 -9.70 2.10
CA LEU A 133 21.34 -10.87 2.95
C LEU A 133 21.58 -12.14 2.13
N ASP A 134 20.88 -12.28 1.00
CA ASP A 134 21.07 -13.39 0.07
C ASP A 134 22.46 -13.36 -0.57
N LEU A 135 22.93 -12.17 -1.00
CA LEU A 135 24.31 -12.01 -1.49
C LEU A 135 25.37 -12.37 -0.44
N ILE A 136 25.15 -11.97 0.82
CA ILE A 136 26.04 -12.36 1.93
C ILE A 136 26.04 -13.88 2.11
N PHE A 137 24.87 -14.52 2.03
CA PHE A 137 24.74 -15.97 2.13
C PHE A 137 25.50 -16.71 1.03
N ILE A 138 25.39 -16.24 -0.22
CA ILE A 138 26.12 -16.78 -1.38
C ILE A 138 27.63 -16.65 -1.18
N CYS A 139 28.12 -15.54 -0.62
CA CYS A 139 29.54 -15.35 -0.35
C CYS A 139 30.11 -16.29 0.72
N ILE A 140 29.28 -16.69 1.69
CA ILE A 140 29.71 -17.56 2.80
C ILE A 140 29.65 -19.05 2.39
N ASN A 141 28.62 -19.43 1.64
CA ASN A 141 28.32 -20.83 1.36
C ASN A 141 28.74 -21.27 -0.05
N HIS A 142 29.54 -22.32 -0.14
CA HIS A 142 30.14 -22.78 -1.39
C HIS A 142 29.45 -24.00 -2.02
N ASN A 143 28.54 -24.65 -1.27
CA ASN A 143 27.82 -25.87 -1.68
C ASN A 143 26.32 -25.58 -1.87
N ILE A 144 26.01 -24.57 -2.68
CA ILE A 144 24.64 -24.09 -2.91
C ILE A 144 24.29 -24.13 -4.39
N ASN A 145 22.99 -24.18 -4.69
CA ASN A 145 22.53 -24.07 -6.07
C ASN A 145 22.47 -22.61 -6.52
N PHE A 146 23.57 -22.13 -7.10
CA PHE A 146 23.68 -20.76 -7.61
C PHE A 146 22.56 -20.36 -8.57
N VAL A 147 22.06 -21.28 -9.41
CA VAL A 147 20.99 -20.97 -10.37
C VAL A 147 19.71 -20.58 -9.64
N ILE A 148 19.37 -21.28 -8.57
CA ILE A 148 18.16 -21.02 -7.77
C ILE A 148 18.32 -19.70 -7.00
N GLU A 149 19.48 -19.47 -6.39
CA GLU A 149 19.78 -18.22 -5.65
C GLU A 149 19.71 -16.99 -6.55
N PHE A 150 20.37 -17.01 -7.72
CA PHE A 150 20.28 -15.90 -8.68
C PHE A 150 18.87 -15.72 -9.23
N SER A 151 18.09 -16.80 -9.38
CA SER A 151 16.69 -16.70 -9.78
C SER A 151 15.85 -16.01 -8.70
N TYR A 152 16.09 -16.32 -7.41
CA TYR A 152 15.45 -15.63 -6.29
C TYR A 152 15.77 -14.13 -6.28
N ILE A 153 17.04 -13.76 -6.41
CA ILE A 153 17.47 -12.35 -6.53
C ILE A 153 16.78 -11.67 -7.72
N ALA A 154 16.72 -12.33 -8.88
CA ALA A 154 16.08 -11.78 -10.08
C ALA A 154 14.58 -11.48 -9.86
N ILE A 155 13.85 -12.36 -9.14
CA ILE A 155 12.46 -12.10 -8.78
C ILE A 155 12.34 -10.92 -7.80
N LEU A 156 13.23 -10.81 -6.81
CA LEU A 156 13.23 -9.66 -5.90
C LEU A 156 13.57 -8.35 -6.62
N LEU A 157 14.47 -8.37 -7.61
CA LEU A 157 14.74 -7.22 -8.47
C LEU A 157 13.52 -6.84 -9.31
N LEU A 158 12.76 -7.83 -9.81
CA LEU A 158 11.50 -7.59 -10.49
C LEU A 158 10.46 -6.94 -9.56
N LEU A 159 10.41 -7.34 -8.28
CA LEU A 159 9.56 -6.70 -7.27
C LEU A 159 9.95 -5.23 -7.08
N ILE A 160 11.24 -4.95 -6.89
CA ILE A 160 11.76 -3.58 -6.76
C ILE A 160 11.43 -2.75 -8.00
N ALA A 161 11.69 -3.26 -9.20
CA ALA A 161 11.39 -2.58 -10.45
C ALA A 161 9.89 -2.25 -10.57
N SER A 162 9.03 -3.20 -10.19
CA SER A 162 7.57 -3.01 -10.18
C SER A 162 7.13 -1.92 -9.19
N VAL A 163 7.74 -1.88 -8.00
CA VAL A 163 7.47 -0.85 -6.99
C VAL A 163 7.96 0.52 -7.43
N VAL A 164 9.14 0.62 -8.04
CA VAL A 164 9.66 1.88 -8.60
C VAL A 164 8.76 2.38 -9.73
N ALA A 165 8.33 1.49 -10.63
CA ALA A 165 7.38 1.83 -11.69
C ALA A 165 6.04 2.32 -11.14
N PHE A 166 5.55 1.69 -10.06
CA PHE A 166 4.38 2.18 -9.34
C PHE A 166 4.62 3.57 -8.74
N GLY A 167 5.76 3.82 -8.09
CA GLY A 167 6.12 5.12 -7.52
C GLY A 167 6.12 6.25 -8.56
N VAL A 168 6.73 6.02 -9.72
CA VAL A 168 6.72 7.00 -10.84
C VAL A 168 5.30 7.30 -11.32
N LYS A 169 4.43 6.28 -11.38
CA LYS A 169 3.02 6.49 -11.73
C LYS A 169 2.24 7.15 -10.60
N TYR A 170 2.53 6.80 -9.35
CA TYR A 170 1.90 7.35 -8.16
C TYR A 170 2.04 8.87 -8.11
N ASP A 171 3.25 9.38 -8.34
CA ASP A 171 3.49 10.83 -8.31
C ASP A 171 2.71 11.55 -9.42
N LYS A 172 2.54 10.91 -10.59
CA LYS A 172 1.68 11.44 -11.67
C LYS A 172 0.19 11.36 -11.35
N MET A 173 -0.26 10.35 -10.61
CA MET A 173 -1.67 10.11 -10.26
C MET A 173 -2.14 10.92 -9.05
N PHE A 174 -1.25 11.25 -8.11
CA PHE A 174 -1.63 11.82 -6.81
C PHE A 174 -0.79 13.04 -6.39
N GLY A 175 0.12 13.52 -7.24
CA GLY A 175 0.94 14.69 -6.94
C GLY A 175 0.17 16.03 -6.90
N GLY A 176 -1.00 16.09 -7.53
CA GLY A 176 -1.83 17.30 -7.63
C GLY A 176 -2.96 17.43 -6.59
N VAL A 177 -2.93 16.65 -5.51
CA VAL A 177 -3.98 16.68 -4.48
C VAL A 177 -4.06 18.05 -3.81
N ILE A 178 -5.25 18.63 -3.75
CA ILE A 178 -5.52 19.90 -3.06
C ILE A 178 -6.18 19.58 -1.72
N ARG A 179 -5.67 20.21 -0.65
CA ARG A 179 -6.28 20.15 0.69
C ARG A 179 -7.17 21.37 0.89
N ASN A 180 -8.47 21.15 1.03
CA ASN A 180 -9.43 22.17 1.38
C ASN A 180 -9.76 22.04 2.87
N SER A 181 -9.55 23.10 3.66
CA SER A 181 -10.18 23.19 4.98
C SER A 181 -11.55 23.83 4.83
N ASN A 182 -12.54 23.31 5.55
CA ASN A 182 -13.79 24.03 5.79
C ASN A 182 -13.55 25.30 6.63
#